data_AF-R7IAM2-F1
#
_entry.id   AF-R7IAM2-F1
#
_cell.length_a   1.000
_cell.length_b   1.000
_cell.length_c   1.000
_cell.angle_alpha   90.00
_cell.angle_beta   90.00
_cell.angle_gamma   90.00
#
_symmetry.space_group_name_H-M   'P 1'
#
loop_
_entity.id
_entity.type
_entity.pdbx_description
1 polymer ?
#
loop_
_entity_poly.entity_id
_entity_poly.type
_entity_poly.pdbx_seq_one_letter_code
_entity_poly.pdbx_strand_id
1 'polypeptide(L)'
;MKNLKEVAHKTEKGWKRQILFPIVSFVLVIVTALVAGNYINYMTNMQSIELLRQSVRKAVVQCYAIEGAYPPDIDYLEKEYSLEYNHDKYYIDYEVFASNVMPNVEVYERE
;
A
#
# COMPACT_ATOMS: atom_id res chain seq x y z
N MET A 1 38.47 11.02 -54.63
CA MET A 1 37.01 10.84 -54.47
C MET A 1 36.79 9.83 -53.35
N LYS A 2 36.49 10.29 -52.13
CA LYS A 2 36.25 9.39 -50.98
C LYS A 2 34.97 8.58 -51.24
N ASN A 3 35.02 7.29 -50.95
CA ASN A 3 34.00 6.31 -51.31
C ASN A 3 32.68 6.64 -50.60
N LEU A 4 31.65 6.98 -51.36
CA LEU A 4 30.31 7.37 -50.84
C LEU A 4 29.71 6.28 -49.92
N LYS A 5 30.10 5.01 -50.13
CA LYS A 5 29.69 3.87 -49.29
C LYS A 5 30.25 3.93 -47.86
N GLU A 6 31.46 4.46 -47.68
CA GLU A 6 32.12 4.55 -46.37
C GLU A 6 31.51 5.66 -45.51
N VAL A 7 31.12 6.77 -46.15
CA VAL A 7 30.38 7.87 -45.50
C VAL A 7 29.00 7.40 -45.07
N ALA A 8 28.25 6.71 -45.95
CA ALA A 8 26.91 6.20 -45.62
C ALA A 8 26.93 5.24 -44.42
N HIS A 9 27.86 4.28 -44.38
CA HIS A 9 27.96 3.31 -43.28
C HIS A 9 28.38 3.97 -41.95
N LYS A 10 29.23 5.01 -41.99
CA LYS A 10 29.62 5.75 -40.78
C LYS A 10 28.47 6.61 -40.23
N THR A 11 27.65 7.20 -41.11
CA THR A 11 26.49 8.03 -40.75
C THR A 11 25.34 7.21 -40.15
N GLU A 12 25.01 6.05 -40.74
CA GLU A 12 23.99 5.13 -40.20
C GLU A 12 24.35 4.66 -38.79
N LYS A 13 25.61 4.29 -38.56
CA LYS A 13 26.08 3.74 -37.29
C LYS A 13 26.15 4.81 -36.18
N GLY A 14 26.53 6.04 -36.54
CA GLY A 14 26.58 7.18 -35.60
C GLY A 14 25.20 7.65 -35.17
N TRP A 15 24.26 7.76 -36.12
CA TRP A 15 22.93 8.27 -35.84
C TRP A 15 22.05 7.28 -35.07
N LYS A 16 22.12 5.98 -35.40
CA LYS A 16 21.47 4.91 -34.64
C LYS A 16 21.94 4.91 -33.18
N ARG A 17 23.23 5.09 -32.93
CA ARG A 17 23.80 5.13 -31.56
C ARG A 17 23.39 6.38 -30.78
N GLN A 18 23.20 7.52 -31.46
CA GLN A 18 22.72 8.78 -30.85
C GLN A 18 21.22 8.74 -30.50
N ILE A 19 20.40 8.00 -31.26
CA ILE A 19 18.96 7.83 -30.97
C ILE A 19 18.72 6.67 -29.97
N LEU A 20 19.51 5.61 -30.02
CA LEU A 20 19.35 4.45 -29.13
C LEU A 20 19.61 4.79 -27.66
N PHE A 21 20.60 5.65 -27.36
CA PHE A 21 20.93 6.01 -25.98
C PHE A 21 19.79 6.71 -25.20
N PRO A 22 19.15 7.78 -25.72
CA PRO A 22 18.02 8.41 -25.02
C PRO A 22 16.81 7.49 -24.92
N ILE A 23 16.55 6.64 -25.93
CA ILE A 23 15.46 5.66 -25.86
C ILE A 23 15.70 4.65 -24.74
N VAL A 24 16.91 4.09 -24.64
CA VAL A 24 17.26 3.13 -23.58
C VAL A 24 17.19 3.79 -22.20
N SER A 25 17.68 5.03 -22.06
CA SER A 25 17.57 5.80 -20.81
C SER A 25 16.11 6.03 -20.41
N PHE A 26 15.26 6.42 -21.35
CA PHE A 26 13.84 6.65 -21.11
C PHE A 26 13.10 5.36 -20.72
N VAL A 27 13.38 4.26 -21.42
CA VAL A 27 12.84 2.94 -21.08
C VAL A 27 13.30 2.49 -19.69
N LEU A 28 14.57 2.74 -19.34
CA LEU A 28 15.09 2.42 -18.01
C LEU A 28 14.32 3.15 -16.91
N VAL A 29 14.06 4.45 -17.09
CA VAL A 29 13.27 5.26 -16.14
C VAL A 29 11.83 4.73 -16.01
N ILE A 30 11.20 4.32 -17.12
CA ILE A 30 9.86 3.73 -17.07
C ILE A 30 9.89 2.40 -16.30
N VAL A 31 10.85 1.53 -16.59
CA VAL A 31 10.96 0.22 -15.92
C VAL A 31 11.18 0.40 -14.42
N THR A 32 12.07 1.31 -14.00
CA THR A 32 12.29 1.56 -12.57
C THR A 32 11.06 2.15 -11.88
N ALA A 33 10.33 3.05 -12.55
CA ALA A 33 9.08 3.61 -12.02
C ALA A 33 8.00 2.53 -11.84
N LEU A 34 7.85 1.62 -12.82
CA LEU A 34 6.90 0.51 -12.72
C LEU A 34 7.26 -0.46 -11.60
N VAL A 35 8.54 -0.83 -11.46
CA VAL A 35 9.00 -1.71 -10.37
C VAL A 35 8.79 -1.06 -9.01
N ALA A 36 9.11 0.24 -8.88
CA ALA A 36 8.90 0.99 -7.65
C ALA A 36 7.41 1.06 -7.27
N GLY A 37 6.52 1.30 -8.24
CA GLY A 37 5.07 1.32 -8.00
C GLY A 37 4.54 0.01 -7.44
N ASN A 38 4.98 -1.13 -8.00
CA ASN A 38 4.58 -2.45 -7.50
C ASN A 38 5.09 -2.72 -6.07
N TYR A 39 6.31 -2.29 -5.75
CA TYR A 39 6.86 -2.43 -4.39
C TYR A 39 6.10 -1.59 -3.36
N ILE A 40 5.70 -0.36 -3.74
CA ILE A 40 4.93 0.53 -2.87
C ILE A 40 3.57 -0.09 -2.54
N ASN A 41 2.87 -0.66 -3.53
CA ASN A 41 1.56 -1.28 -3.32
C ASN A 41 1.59 -2.39 -2.25
N TYR A 42 2.63 -3.23 -2.26
CA TYR A 42 2.79 -4.28 -1.25
C TYR A 42 2.98 -3.72 0.17
N MET A 43 3.80 -2.68 0.31
CA MET A 43 4.01 -2.02 1.61
C MET A 43 2.75 -1.29 2.09
N THR A 44 1.97 -0.71 1.17
CA THR A 44 0.72 -0.02 1.48
C THR A 44 -0.33 -0.96 2.09
N ASN A 45 -0.43 -2.22 1.62
CA ASN A 45 -1.39 -3.17 2.18
C ASN A 45 -1.09 -3.50 3.66
N MET A 46 0.17 -3.82 3.98
CA MET A 46 0.59 -4.09 5.36
C MET A 46 0.38 -2.87 6.27
N GLN A 47 0.70 -1.68 5.78
CA GLN A 47 0.45 -0.43 6.50
C GLN A 47 -1.05 -0.20 6.73
N SER A 48 -1.91 -0.55 5.77
CA SER A 48 -3.36 -0.37 5.89
C SER A 48 -3.96 -1.24 7.00
N ILE A 49 -3.50 -2.49 7.14
CA ILE A 49 -3.92 -3.40 8.21
C ILE A 49 -3.54 -2.83 9.58
N GLU A 50 -2.28 -2.41 9.74
CA GLU A 50 -1.79 -1.85 11.01
C GLU A 50 -2.51 -0.55 11.36
N LEU A 51 -2.76 0.33 10.38
CA LEU A 51 -3.53 1.56 10.60
C LEU A 51 -4.97 1.27 11.06
N LEU A 52 -5.63 0.28 10.44
CA LEU A 52 -6.97 -0.14 10.85
C LEU A 52 -6.95 -0.68 12.29
N ARG A 53 -6.00 -1.57 12.60
CA ARG A 53 -5.81 -2.11 13.96
C ARG A 53 -5.61 -1.00 14.99
N GLN A 54 -4.79 0.00 14.68
CA GLN A 54 -4.56 1.16 15.56
C GLN A 54 -5.83 2.00 15.74
N SER A 55 -6.61 2.21 14.68
CA SER A 55 -7.90 2.91 14.74
C SER A 55 -8.87 2.20 15.69
N VAL A 56 -9.01 0.87 15.54
CA VAL A 56 -9.87 0.06 16.42
C VAL A 56 -9.39 0.15 17.87
N ARG A 57 -8.10 -0.03 18.13
CA ARG A 57 -7.54 0.09 19.50
C ARG A 57 -7.80 1.46 20.11
N LYS A 58 -7.70 2.53 19.32
CA LYS A 58 -7.99 3.88 19.78
C LYS A 58 -9.47 4.03 20.17
N ALA A 59 -10.39 3.52 19.35
CA ALA A 59 -11.82 3.54 19.64
C ALA A 59 -12.16 2.71 20.91
N VAL A 60 -11.55 1.54 21.07
CA VAL A 60 -11.67 0.70 22.28
C VAL A 60 -11.26 1.47 23.54
N VAL A 61 -10.09 2.12 23.50
CA VAL A 61 -9.59 2.91 24.65
C VAL A 61 -10.48 4.13 24.90
N GLN A 62 -11.00 4.75 23.84
CA GLN A 62 -11.93 5.87 23.95
C GLN A 62 -13.22 5.45 24.65
N CYS A 63 -13.78 4.29 24.30
CA CYS A 63 -14.94 3.72 24.98
C CYS A 63 -14.70 3.55 26.48
N TYR A 64 -13.57 2.94 26.85
CA TYR A 64 -13.22 2.79 28.25
C TYR A 64 -13.06 4.12 28.98
N ALA A 65 -12.47 5.12 28.32
CA ALA A 65 -12.28 6.45 28.91
C ALA A 65 -13.60 7.21 29.13
N ILE A 66 -14.60 7.02 28.26
CA ILE A 66 -15.88 7.72 28.32
C ILE A 66 -16.89 6.98 29.19
N GLU A 67 -17.00 5.66 29.02
CA GLU A 67 -18.06 4.83 29.60
C GLU A 67 -17.59 4.02 30.82
N GLY A 68 -16.28 3.93 31.05
CA GLY A 68 -15.69 3.15 32.13
C GLY A 68 -15.67 1.63 31.86
N ALA A 69 -15.98 1.21 30.63
CA ALA A 69 -15.98 -0.18 30.19
C ALA A 69 -15.47 -0.30 28.76
N TYR A 70 -14.81 -1.41 28.45
CA TYR A 70 -14.45 -1.77 27.09
C TYR A 70 -15.70 -2.19 26.30
N PRO A 71 -15.72 -1.95 24.99
CA PRO A 71 -16.91 -2.21 24.19
C PRO A 71 -17.15 -3.73 24.06
N PRO A 72 -18.42 -4.16 23.99
CA PRO A 72 -18.78 -5.57 24.01
C PRO A 72 -18.45 -6.31 22.70
N ASP A 73 -18.42 -5.58 21.58
CA ASP A 73 -18.18 -6.12 20.24
C ASP A 73 -17.71 -5.01 19.29
N ILE A 74 -17.34 -5.41 18.07
CA ILE A 74 -16.90 -4.50 17.01
C ILE A 74 -18.06 -3.63 16.48
N ASP A 75 -19.28 -4.17 16.43
CA ASP A 75 -20.47 -3.47 15.92
C ASP A 75 -20.82 -2.24 16.76
N TYR A 76 -20.57 -2.30 18.08
CA TYR A 76 -20.72 -1.16 18.98
C TYR A 76 -19.77 -0.03 18.61
N LEU A 77 -18.53 -0.35 18.23
CA LEU A 77 -17.57 0.65 17.77
C LEU A 77 -17.96 1.27 16.43
N GLU A 78 -18.57 0.50 15.52
CA GLU A 78 -19.06 1.03 14.23
C GLU A 78 -20.21 2.03 14.45
N LYS A 79 -21.13 1.72 15.38
CA LYS A 79 -22.33 2.53 15.64
C LYS A 79 -22.03 3.78 16.48
N GLU A 80 -21.31 3.62 17.59
CA GLU A 80 -21.16 4.68 18.60
C GLU A 80 -19.83 5.46 18.46
N TYR A 81 -18.79 4.84 17.88
CA TYR A 81 -17.45 5.41 17.76
C TYR A 81 -17.04 5.72 16.30
N SER A 82 -17.99 5.62 15.35
CA SER A 82 -17.76 5.90 13.93
C SER A 82 -16.57 5.13 13.35
N LEU A 83 -16.37 3.89 13.82
CA LEU A 83 -15.39 3.00 13.23
C LEU A 83 -15.93 2.51 11.88
N GLU A 84 -15.27 2.87 10.78
CA GLU A 84 -15.64 2.42 9.44
C GLU A 84 -14.45 1.74 8.78
N TYR A 85 -14.71 0.59 8.15
CA TYR A 85 -13.72 -0.13 7.36
C TYR A 85 -14.40 -0.91 6.24
N ASN A 86 -13.61 -1.32 5.26
CA ASN A 86 -14.12 -2.12 4.16
C ASN A 86 -14.30 -3.58 4.62
N HIS A 87 -15.56 -3.96 4.87
CA HIS A 87 -15.97 -5.30 5.28
C HIS A 87 -15.66 -6.39 4.26
N ASP A 88 -15.58 -6.06 2.96
CA ASP A 88 -15.24 -7.01 1.90
C ASP A 88 -13.74 -7.27 1.83
N LYS A 89 -12.92 -6.27 2.20
CA LYS A 89 -11.46 -6.36 2.14
C LYS A 89 -10.83 -6.83 3.46
N TYR A 90 -11.42 -6.46 4.60
CA TYR A 90 -10.84 -6.74 5.90
C TYR A 90 -11.82 -7.49 6.81
N TYR A 91 -11.25 -8.31 7.68
CA TYR A 91 -11.94 -8.98 8.77
C TYR A 91 -11.25 -8.63 10.08
N ILE A 92 -12.02 -8.17 11.06
CA ILE A 92 -11.52 -7.85 12.39
C ILE A 92 -11.91 -8.99 13.32
N ASP A 93 -10.90 -9.65 13.88
CA ASP A 93 -11.09 -10.61 14.95
C ASP A 93 -11.05 -9.88 16.29
N TYR A 94 -12.14 -9.99 17.03
CA TYR A 94 -12.39 -9.19 18.22
C TYR A 94 -12.80 -10.10 19.38
N GLU A 95 -11.87 -10.31 20.32
CA GLU A 95 -12.09 -11.21 21.45
C GLU A 95 -12.22 -10.42 22.75
N VAL A 96 -13.38 -10.54 23.39
CA VAL A 96 -13.69 -9.94 24.69
C VAL A 96 -13.74 -11.02 25.75
N PHE A 97 -12.97 -10.84 26.82
CA PHE A 97 -13.04 -11.71 28.00
C PHE A 97 -13.99 -11.15 29.07
N ALA A 98 -13.87 -9.85 29.36
CA ALA A 98 -14.69 -9.13 30.32
C ALA A 98 -14.69 -7.63 29.99
N SER A 99 -15.70 -6.90 30.45
CA SER A 99 -15.86 -5.47 30.18
C SER A 99 -14.78 -4.57 30.79
N ASN A 100 -13.97 -5.10 31.72
CA ASN A 100 -12.86 -4.41 32.36
C ASN A 100 -11.47 -4.92 31.92
N VAL A 101 -11.42 -5.83 30.94
CA VAL A 101 -10.17 -6.37 30.39
C VAL A 101 -10.03 -5.90 28.95
N MET A 102 -8.85 -5.39 28.60
CA MET A 102 -8.61 -4.90 27.25
C MET A 102 -8.82 -6.04 26.24
N PRO A 103 -9.69 -5.84 25.24
CA PRO A 103 -10.01 -6.85 24.25
C PRO A 103 -8.83 -7.09 23.32
N ASN A 104 -8.67 -8.33 22.88
CA ASN A 104 -7.71 -8.68 21.85
C ASN A 104 -8.29 -8.31 20.49
N VAL A 105 -7.50 -7.60 19.69
CA VAL A 105 -7.91 -7.08 18.37
C VAL A 105 -6.87 -7.47 17.36
N GLU A 106 -7.25 -8.28 16.39
CA GLU A 106 -6.45 -8.65 15.23
C GLU A 106 -7.20 -8.28 13.95
N VAL A 107 -6.46 -7.92 12.90
CA VAL A 107 -7.03 -7.49 11.62
C VAL A 107 -6.40 -8.31 10.51
N TYR A 108 -7.23 -8.89 9.67
CA TYR A 108 -6.84 -9.74 8.56
C TYR A 108 -7.39 -9.19 7.24
N GLU A 109 -6.67 -9.39 6.15
CA GLU A 109 -7.19 -9.17 4.80
C GLU A 109 -8.01 -10.41 4.39
N ARG A 110 -9.18 -10.21 3.80
CA ARG A 110 -9.94 -11.30 3.19
C ARG A 110 -9.32 -11.64 1.84
N GLU A 111 -9.05 -12.93 1.61
CA GLU A 111 -8.56 -13.45 0.33
C GLU A 111 -9.67 -13.53 -0.73
#